data_AF-A0AAD2CXY7-F1
#
_entry.id   AF-A0AAD2CXY7-F1
#
_cell.length_a   1.000
_cell.length_b   1.000
_cell.length_c   1.000
_cell.angle_alpha   90.00
_cell.angle_beta   90.00
_cell.angle_gamma   90.00
#
_symmetry.space_group_name_H-M   'P 1'
#
loop_
_entity.id
_entity.type
_entity.pdbx_description
1 polymer ?
#
loop_
_entity_poly.entity_id
_entity_poly.type
_entity_poly.pdbx_seq_one_letter_code
_entity_poly.pdbx_strand_id
1 'polypeptide(L)'
;MLSTNNNSGNQALKEENPDQSSVPQKSFVENYLYGKTKFCKHQHSCFKESLKTFVKLFLSGLGVKIGLGFLLGLLKTRNISKTVRNVISWDPVRFAAFVGLLPALFKIALCILRHYRNKDDKLNVLIAAIFCSFSALADNSDDRRKILIYYIFSRAFESFIEMVRSHEVAPVPSNWGLCLGIFCTNFLSYMIFFHGELVPKGLYRMGTTGVGFKGNEMKLIEVVYRGIGNKP
;
A
#
# COMPACT_ATOMS: atom_id res chain seq x y z
N MET A 1 -38.93 -62.85 42.26
CA MET A 1 -38.27 -63.41 41.07
C MET A 1 -37.85 -62.24 40.18
N LEU A 2 -36.56 -61.91 40.22
CA LEU A 2 -35.64 -61.87 39.05
C LEU A 2 -35.96 -60.70 38.08
N SER A 3 -35.18 -59.62 38.13
CA SER A 3 -34.04 -59.32 37.21
C SER A 3 -34.54 -58.83 35.84
N THR A 4 -34.09 -57.73 35.20
CA THR A 4 -32.76 -57.07 35.15
C THR A 4 -32.81 -55.85 34.20
N ASN A 5 -31.88 -54.89 34.42
CA ASN A 5 -31.14 -54.06 33.42
C ASN A 5 -31.88 -53.06 32.51
N ASN A 6 -31.36 -51.89 32.11
CA ASN A 6 -30.05 -51.20 32.21
C ASN A 6 -30.35 -49.71 31.90
N ASN A 7 -29.96 -48.71 32.70
CA ASN A 7 -28.65 -48.10 32.97
C ASN A 7 -28.38 -46.80 32.17
N SER A 8 -27.83 -45.82 32.90
CA SER A 8 -27.09 -44.63 32.44
C SER A 8 -27.91 -43.46 31.86
N GLY A 9 -27.82 -42.22 32.32
CA GLY A 9 -26.92 -41.59 33.28
C GLY A 9 -27.22 -40.09 33.32
N ASN A 10 -27.98 -39.66 34.33
CA ASN A 10 -28.14 -38.25 34.68
C ASN A 10 -27.19 -37.96 35.84
N GLN A 11 -26.11 -37.22 35.58
CA GLN A 11 -25.34 -36.59 36.64
C GLN A 11 -25.13 -35.13 36.27
N ALA A 12 -25.88 -34.28 36.96
CA ALA A 12 -25.63 -32.87 37.10
C ALA A 12 -24.94 -32.62 38.45
N LEU A 13 -23.95 -31.72 38.42
CA LEU A 13 -23.43 -30.88 39.52
C LEU A 13 -22.45 -31.47 40.55
N LYS A 14 -21.17 -31.06 40.43
CA LYS A 14 -20.30 -30.44 41.47
C LYS A 14 -18.96 -30.06 40.80
N GLU A 15 -18.67 -28.77 40.57
CA GLU A 15 -17.93 -27.87 41.48
C GLU A 15 -16.65 -28.46 42.07
N GLU A 16 -15.51 -28.20 41.42
CA GLU A 16 -14.31 -27.62 42.05
C GLU A 16 -13.30 -27.19 40.96
N ASN A 17 -13.02 -25.89 40.94
CA ASN A 17 -11.96 -25.23 40.19
C ASN A 17 -10.87 -24.91 41.22
N PRO A 18 -9.64 -25.41 41.04
CA PRO A 18 -8.56 -24.44 40.86
C PRO A 18 -7.44 -24.99 39.96
N ASP A 19 -7.17 -24.32 38.84
CA ASP A 19 -5.76 -24.08 38.52
C ASP A 19 -5.58 -22.74 37.79
N GLN A 20 -5.15 -21.80 38.61
CA GLN A 20 -4.78 -20.44 38.33
C GLN A 20 -3.40 -20.47 37.66
N SER A 21 -3.35 -20.45 36.33
CA SER A 21 -2.14 -20.08 35.58
C SER A 21 -2.45 -18.93 34.60
N SER A 22 -2.46 -17.73 35.19
CA SER A 22 -2.21 -16.42 34.56
C SER A 22 -2.74 -16.21 33.13
N VAL A 23 -4.01 -15.81 33.00
CA VAL A 23 -4.47 -15.06 31.82
C VAL A 23 -3.72 -13.71 31.83
N PRO A 24 -2.83 -13.42 30.87
CA PRO A 24 -2.16 -12.13 30.85
C PRO A 24 -3.21 -11.07 30.52
N GLN A 25 -3.24 -10.01 31.33
CA GLN A 25 -4.04 -8.81 31.15
C GLN A 25 -3.88 -8.31 29.71
N LYS A 26 -4.82 -8.67 28.83
CA LYS A 26 -4.71 -8.37 27.40
C LYS A 26 -4.61 -6.86 27.22
N SER A 27 -3.49 -6.43 26.68
CA SER A 27 -3.18 -5.01 26.51
C SER A 27 -4.27 -4.34 25.66
N PHE A 28 -4.54 -3.06 25.91
CA PHE A 28 -5.48 -2.23 25.15
C PHE A 28 -5.32 -2.39 23.62
N VAL A 29 -4.07 -2.56 23.17
CA VAL A 29 -3.68 -2.78 21.77
C VAL A 29 -4.23 -4.11 21.22
N GLU A 30 -4.24 -5.16 22.02
CA GLU A 30 -4.70 -6.49 21.61
C GLU A 30 -6.21 -6.51 21.34
N ASN A 31 -6.99 -5.78 22.15
CA ASN A 31 -8.44 -5.64 21.95
C ASN A 31 -8.79 -4.85 20.68
N TYR A 32 -8.00 -3.83 20.34
CA TYR A 32 -8.18 -3.04 19.11
C TYR A 32 -7.69 -3.78 17.85
N LEU A 33 -6.60 -4.55 17.94
CA LEU A 33 -6.01 -5.25 16.79
C LEU A 33 -6.66 -6.61 16.49
N TYR A 34 -7.15 -7.32 17.51
CA TYR A 34 -7.79 -8.63 17.34
C TYR A 34 -9.33 -8.57 17.43
N GLY A 35 -9.89 -7.51 18.02
CA GLY A 35 -11.33 -7.31 18.13
C GLY A 35 -11.99 -6.92 16.81
N LYS A 36 -13.23 -7.39 16.59
CA LYS A 36 -14.05 -7.09 15.41
C LYS A 36 -15.18 -6.14 15.81
N THR A 37 -15.40 -5.10 15.02
CA THR A 37 -16.57 -4.22 15.15
C THR A 37 -17.64 -4.60 14.12
N LYS A 38 -18.90 -4.17 14.31
CA LYS A 38 -20.00 -4.39 13.37
C LYS A 38 -19.72 -3.76 11.98
N PHE A 39 -18.87 -2.74 11.92
CA PHE A 39 -18.50 -2.02 10.71
C PHE A 39 -17.33 -2.65 9.94
N CYS A 40 -16.68 -3.67 10.51
CA CYS A 40 -15.60 -4.41 9.86
C CYS A 40 -16.15 -5.39 8.82
N LYS A 41 -15.85 -5.14 7.54
CA LYS A 41 -16.29 -5.99 6.40
C LYS A 41 -15.51 -7.30 6.23
N HIS A 42 -14.54 -7.61 7.10
CA HIS A 42 -13.69 -8.80 6.98
C HIS A 42 -14.22 -10.00 7.78
N GLN A 43 -13.95 -11.21 7.27
CA GLN A 43 -14.41 -12.47 7.88
C GLN A 43 -13.59 -12.85 9.12
N HIS A 44 -12.26 -12.68 9.08
CA HIS A 44 -11.35 -13.00 10.18
C HIS A 44 -11.00 -11.77 11.06
N SER A 45 -10.12 -11.91 12.06
CA SER A 45 -9.62 -10.80 12.87
C SER A 45 -8.92 -9.72 12.04
N CYS A 46 -9.00 -8.45 12.48
CA CYS A 46 -8.43 -7.29 11.77
C CYS A 46 -6.94 -7.48 11.43
N PHE A 47 -6.15 -7.94 12.40
CA PHE A 47 -4.73 -8.20 12.21
C PHE A 47 -4.46 -9.33 11.19
N LYS A 48 -5.15 -10.46 11.33
CA LYS A 48 -4.97 -11.62 10.44
C LYS A 48 -5.28 -11.30 8.98
N GLU A 49 -6.36 -10.55 8.74
CA GLU A 49 -6.74 -10.16 7.39
C GLU A 49 -5.74 -9.16 6.78
N SER A 50 -5.24 -8.22 7.59
CA SER A 50 -4.23 -7.25 7.17
C SER A 50 -2.90 -7.95 6.86
N LEU A 51 -2.48 -8.90 7.69
CA LEU A 51 -1.28 -9.70 7.46
C LEU A 51 -1.39 -10.59 6.22
N LYS A 52 -2.55 -11.23 6.00
CA LYS A 52 -2.83 -11.99 4.77
C LYS A 52 -2.72 -11.10 3.53
N THR A 53 -3.27 -9.89 3.61
CA THR A 53 -3.18 -8.89 2.52
C THR A 53 -1.74 -8.47 2.28
N PHE A 54 -1.00 -8.20 3.35
CA PHE A 54 0.42 -7.86 3.29
C PHE A 54 1.22 -8.95 2.56
N VAL A 55 1.15 -10.21 3.03
CA VAL A 55 1.91 -11.32 2.45
C VAL A 55 1.54 -11.54 0.98
N LYS A 56 0.24 -11.51 0.64
CA LYS A 56 -0.21 -11.69 -0.75
C LYS A 56 0.39 -10.63 -1.68
N LEU A 57 0.34 -9.37 -1.28
CA LEU A 57 0.81 -8.26 -2.10
C LEU A 57 2.33 -8.11 -2.09
N PHE A 58 2.97 -8.49 -0.98
CA PHE A 58 4.42 -8.60 -0.89
C PHE A 58 4.95 -9.63 -1.90
N LEU A 59 4.42 -10.86 -1.88
CA LEU A 59 4.82 -11.92 -2.81
C LEU A 59 4.53 -11.53 -4.25
N SER A 60 3.37 -10.94 -4.52
CA SER A 60 3.01 -10.44 -5.84
C SER A 60 3.96 -9.32 -6.31
N GLY A 61 4.25 -8.33 -5.46
CA GLY A 61 5.15 -7.23 -5.77
C GLY A 61 6.60 -7.70 -6.02
N LEU A 62 7.06 -8.67 -5.22
CA LEU A 62 8.38 -9.29 -5.39
C LEU A 62 8.47 -10.00 -6.73
N GLY A 63 7.47 -10.84 -7.04
CA GLY A 63 7.39 -11.57 -8.31
C GLY A 63 7.35 -10.64 -9.52
N VAL A 64 6.56 -9.56 -9.47
CA VAL A 64 6.49 -8.57 -10.55
C VAL A 64 7.82 -7.87 -10.76
N LYS A 65 8.51 -7.44 -9.68
CA LYS A 65 9.76 -6.70 -9.80
C LYS A 65 10.90 -7.58 -10.31
N ILE A 66 11.01 -8.79 -9.77
CA ILE A 66 11.97 -9.80 -10.21
C ILE A 66 11.69 -10.20 -11.65
N GLY A 67 10.44 -10.51 -11.99
CA GLY A 67 10.03 -10.91 -13.33
C GLY A 67 10.30 -9.82 -14.37
N LEU A 68 9.96 -8.56 -14.06
CA LEU A 68 10.24 -7.43 -14.95
C LEU A 68 11.74 -7.18 -15.12
N GLY A 69 12.51 -7.24 -14.02
CA GLY A 69 13.97 -7.09 -14.06
C GLY A 69 14.64 -8.19 -14.88
N PHE A 70 14.16 -9.43 -14.75
CA PHE A 70 14.63 -10.57 -15.52
C PHE A 70 14.27 -10.44 -17.01
N LEU A 71 13.01 -10.10 -17.33
CA LEU A 71 12.55 -9.92 -18.71
C LEU A 71 13.29 -8.80 -19.43
N LEU A 72 13.40 -7.61 -18.82
CA LEU A 72 14.14 -6.49 -19.39
C LEU A 72 15.64 -6.78 -19.48
N GLY A 73 16.18 -7.54 -18.52
CA GLY A 73 17.54 -8.04 -18.53
C GLY A 73 17.82 -8.91 -19.75
N LEU A 74 16.96 -9.91 -20.01
CA LEU A 74 17.08 -10.80 -21.17
C LEU A 74 16.97 -10.06 -22.51
N LEU A 75 16.08 -9.07 -22.60
CA LEU A 75 15.91 -8.28 -23.82
C LEU A 75 17.10 -7.36 -24.09
N LYS A 76 17.76 -6.85 -23.04
CA LYS A 76 18.86 -5.87 -23.18
C LYS A 76 20.26 -6.50 -23.19
N THR A 77 20.46 -7.60 -22.46
CA THR A 77 21.75 -8.28 -22.36
C THR A 77 21.58 -9.79 -22.32
N ARG A 78 22.35 -10.51 -23.15
CA ARG A 78 22.36 -11.98 -23.16
C ARG A 78 23.13 -12.59 -21.97
N ASN A 79 23.74 -11.76 -21.11
CA ASN A 79 24.54 -12.20 -19.98
C ASN A 79 23.68 -12.44 -18.72
N ILE A 80 23.25 -13.69 -18.57
CA ILE A 80 22.36 -14.17 -17.49
C ILE A 80 22.94 -13.91 -16.09
N SER A 81 24.27 -14.05 -15.93
CA SER A 81 24.94 -13.91 -14.63
C SER A 81 24.85 -12.50 -14.03
N LYS A 82 24.91 -11.46 -14.86
CA LYS A 82 24.76 -10.06 -14.42
C LYS A 82 23.31 -9.73 -14.09
N THR A 83 22.36 -10.30 -14.84
CA THR A 83 20.92 -10.14 -14.57
C THR A 83 20.52 -10.76 -13.24
N VAL A 84 20.94 -12.00 -12.95
CA VAL A 84 20.62 -12.66 -11.68
C VAL A 84 21.20 -11.91 -10.48
N ARG A 85 22.43 -11.40 -10.58
CA ARG A 85 23.06 -10.63 -9.49
C ARG A 85 22.29 -9.34 -9.18
N ASN A 86 21.75 -8.67 -10.20
CA ASN A 86 20.95 -7.45 -10.01
C ASN A 86 19.56 -7.75 -9.42
N VAL A 87 19.00 -8.93 -9.73
CA VAL A 87 17.69 -9.39 -9.23
C VAL A 87 17.75 -9.82 -7.76
N ILE A 88 18.87 -10.36 -7.29
CA ILE A 88 19.11 -10.76 -5.88
C ILE A 88 19.38 -9.56 -4.94
N SER A 89 19.27 -8.33 -5.43
CA SER A 89 19.47 -7.15 -4.60
C SER A 89 18.33 -6.93 -3.58
N TRP A 90 18.57 -6.04 -2.61
CA TRP A 90 17.57 -5.59 -1.64
C TRP A 90 16.47 -4.70 -2.26
N ASP A 91 16.64 -4.26 -3.50
CA ASP A 91 15.71 -3.37 -4.19
C ASP A 91 14.31 -3.96 -4.38
N PRO A 92 14.14 -5.18 -4.94
CA PRO A 92 12.83 -5.82 -5.06
C PRO A 92 12.16 -6.10 -3.72
N VAL A 93 12.93 -6.40 -2.67
CA VAL A 93 12.41 -6.62 -1.32
C VAL A 93 11.82 -5.33 -0.75
N ARG A 94 12.52 -4.19 -0.89
CA ARG A 94 12.04 -2.88 -0.43
C ARG A 94 10.79 -2.44 -1.19
N PHE A 95 10.76 -2.63 -2.50
CA PHE A 95 9.58 -2.36 -3.31
C PHE A 95 8.39 -3.23 -2.89
N ALA A 96 8.60 -4.55 -2.74
CA ALA A 96 7.57 -5.47 -2.28
C ALA A 96 7.06 -5.12 -0.87
N ALA A 97 7.96 -4.72 0.03
CA ALA A 97 7.61 -4.27 1.38
C ALA A 97 6.69 -3.05 1.33
N PHE A 98 7.00 -2.05 0.51
CA PHE A 98 6.13 -0.90 0.28
C PHE A 98 4.74 -1.31 -0.23
N VAL A 99 4.69 -2.12 -1.29
CA VAL A 99 3.44 -2.57 -1.94
C VAL A 99 2.56 -3.36 -0.97
N GLY A 100 3.16 -4.16 -0.10
CA GLY A 100 2.44 -4.87 0.96
C GLY A 100 2.00 -3.95 2.10
N LEU A 101 2.90 -3.09 2.60
CA LEU A 101 2.65 -2.24 3.77
C LEU A 101 1.55 -1.21 3.52
N LEU A 102 1.51 -0.60 2.34
CA LEU A 102 0.53 0.43 1.99
C LEU A 102 -0.92 0.00 2.29
N PRO A 103 -1.46 -1.09 1.70
CA PRO A 103 -2.82 -1.55 1.97
C PRO A 103 -2.98 -2.21 3.35
N ALA A 104 -1.92 -2.79 3.93
CA ALA A 104 -1.98 -3.36 5.27
C ALA A 104 -2.16 -2.28 6.34
N LEU A 105 -1.36 -1.21 6.28
CA LEU A 105 -1.47 -0.05 7.18
C LEU A 105 -2.82 0.64 7.01
N PHE A 106 -3.30 0.79 5.77
CA PHE A 106 -4.62 1.35 5.50
C PHE A 106 -5.74 0.55 6.21
N LYS A 107 -5.72 -0.78 6.10
CA LYS A 107 -6.72 -1.65 6.76
C LYS A 107 -6.62 -1.57 8.29
N ILE A 108 -5.41 -1.62 8.84
CA ILE A 108 -5.19 -1.54 10.29
C ILE A 108 -5.69 -0.19 10.81
N ALA A 109 -5.28 0.92 10.19
CA ALA A 109 -5.69 2.26 10.59
C ALA A 109 -7.22 2.43 10.52
N LEU A 110 -7.86 1.92 9.45
CA LEU A 110 -9.31 1.99 9.30
C LEU A 110 -10.04 1.18 10.38
N CYS A 111 -9.55 -0.01 10.72
CA CYS A 111 -10.13 -0.83 11.78
C CYS A 111 -9.98 -0.17 13.16
N ILE A 112 -8.81 0.43 13.44
CA ILE A 112 -8.57 1.19 14.68
C ILE A 112 -9.55 2.36 14.78
N LEU A 113 -9.71 3.14 13.70
CA LEU A 113 -10.64 4.27 13.69
C LEU A 113 -12.11 3.85 13.86
N ARG A 114 -12.50 2.74 13.25
CA ARG A 114 -13.85 2.17 13.42
C ARG A 114 -14.11 1.74 14.86
N HIS A 115 -13.10 1.20 15.55
CA HIS A 115 -13.22 0.84 16.96
C HIS A 115 -13.27 2.08 17.86
N TYR A 116 -12.47 3.10 17.55
CA TYR A 116 -12.45 4.34 18.32
C TYR A 116 -13.76 5.15 18.19
N ARG A 117 -14.30 5.29 16.97
CA ARG A 117 -15.49 6.11 16.71
C ARG A 117 -16.81 5.34 16.69
N ASN A 118 -16.77 4.01 16.64
CA ASN A 118 -17.95 3.14 16.48
C ASN A 118 -18.91 3.58 15.34
N LYS A 119 -18.36 4.11 14.25
CA LYS A 119 -19.07 4.59 13.06
C LYS A 119 -18.26 4.30 11.79
N ASP A 120 -18.94 4.09 10.66
CA ASP A 120 -18.32 3.95 9.34
C ASP A 120 -18.47 5.25 8.54
N ASP A 121 -17.61 6.22 8.83
CA ASP A 121 -17.60 7.53 8.17
C ASP A 121 -16.50 7.60 7.11
N LYS A 122 -16.73 8.37 6.03
CA LYS A 122 -15.70 8.62 5.00
C LYS A 122 -14.50 9.42 5.53
N LEU A 123 -14.70 10.19 6.60
CA LEU A 123 -13.61 10.82 7.34
C LEU A 123 -12.59 9.79 7.86
N ASN A 124 -13.05 8.59 8.26
CA ASN A 124 -12.15 7.55 8.74
C ASN A 124 -11.29 6.98 7.61
N VAL A 125 -11.84 6.94 6.39
CA VAL A 125 -11.11 6.56 5.17
C VAL A 125 -10.01 7.58 4.86
N LEU A 126 -10.32 8.87 4.95
CA LEU A 126 -9.33 9.95 4.73
C LEU A 126 -8.19 9.87 5.76
N ILE A 127 -8.51 9.75 7.04
CA ILE A 127 -7.49 9.64 8.10
C ILE A 127 -6.64 8.36 7.91
N ALA A 128 -7.27 7.23 7.57
CA ALA A 128 -6.54 6.00 7.27
C ALA A 128 -5.61 6.14 6.06
N ALA A 129 -5.97 6.93 5.05
CA ALA A 129 -5.11 7.24 3.91
C ALA A 129 -3.87 8.07 4.32
N ILE A 130 -4.03 9.01 5.25
CA ILE A 130 -2.89 9.77 5.80
C ILE A 130 -1.93 8.81 6.54
N PHE A 131 -2.46 7.92 7.38
CA PHE A 131 -1.63 6.92 8.08
C PHE A 131 -0.95 5.92 7.15
N CYS A 132 -1.61 5.48 6.08
CA CYS A 132 -0.99 4.55 5.14
C CYS A 132 0.13 5.20 4.32
N SER A 133 0.15 6.53 4.22
CA SER A 133 1.19 7.28 3.51
C SER A 133 2.59 7.10 4.13
N PHE A 134 2.67 6.79 5.43
CA PHE A 134 3.92 6.44 6.10
C PHE A 134 4.59 5.18 5.54
N SER A 135 3.85 4.32 4.83
CA SER A 135 4.43 3.17 4.12
C SER A 135 5.52 3.58 3.12
N ALA A 136 5.46 4.80 2.56
CA ALA A 136 6.46 5.32 1.63
C ALA A 136 7.87 5.42 2.24
N LEU A 137 7.98 5.48 3.57
CA LEU A 137 9.26 5.49 4.28
C LEU A 137 9.96 4.13 4.28
N ALA A 138 9.25 3.04 3.98
CA ALA A 138 9.86 1.72 3.84
C ALA A 138 10.80 1.63 2.63
N ASP A 139 10.71 2.59 1.70
CA ASP A 139 11.54 2.64 0.52
C ASP A 139 12.61 3.74 0.62
N ASN A 140 13.88 3.32 0.63
CA ASN A 140 15.03 4.21 0.72
C ASN A 140 15.49 4.78 -0.64
N SER A 141 14.87 4.39 -1.75
CA SER A 141 15.29 4.89 -3.06
C SER A 141 14.60 6.21 -3.36
N ASP A 142 15.32 7.33 -3.31
CA ASP A 142 14.77 8.68 -3.49
C ASP A 142 13.93 8.81 -4.77
N ASP A 143 14.44 8.29 -5.88
CA ASP A 143 13.75 8.38 -7.17
C ASP A 143 12.40 7.65 -7.15
N ARG A 144 12.38 6.42 -6.62
CA ARG A 144 11.17 5.61 -6.55
C ARG A 144 10.20 6.17 -5.53
N ARG A 145 10.70 6.58 -4.36
CA ARG A 145 9.92 7.19 -3.29
C ARG A 145 9.13 8.40 -3.77
N LYS A 146 9.70 9.27 -4.63
CA LYS A 146 8.96 10.38 -5.26
C LYS A 146 7.74 9.91 -6.06
N ILE A 147 7.91 8.86 -6.89
CA ILE A 147 6.81 8.28 -7.68
C ILE A 147 5.75 7.67 -6.75
N LEU A 148 6.18 6.97 -5.71
CA LEU A 148 5.28 6.34 -4.74
C LEU A 148 4.48 7.38 -3.95
N ILE A 149 5.11 8.47 -3.51
CA ILE A 149 4.45 9.58 -2.83
C ILE A 149 3.41 10.22 -3.74
N TYR A 150 3.74 10.44 -5.02
CA TYR A 150 2.79 10.96 -5.99
C TYR A 150 1.56 10.05 -6.17
N TYR A 151 1.78 8.73 -6.25
CA TYR A 151 0.70 7.75 -6.30
C TYR A 151 -0.17 7.76 -5.04
N ILE A 152 0.45 7.84 -3.85
CA ILE A 152 -0.28 7.93 -2.59
C ILE A 152 -1.09 9.22 -2.51
N PHE A 153 -0.51 10.34 -2.97
CA PHE A 153 -1.18 11.62 -3.01
C PHE A 153 -2.44 11.57 -3.88
N SER A 154 -2.38 10.96 -5.07
CA SER A 154 -3.56 10.83 -5.93
C SER A 154 -4.66 9.99 -5.26
N ARG A 155 -4.29 8.95 -4.50
CA ARG A 155 -5.24 8.13 -3.72
C ARG A 155 -5.84 8.87 -2.52
N ALA A 156 -5.04 9.69 -1.84
CA ALA A 156 -5.52 10.55 -0.76
C ALA A 156 -6.51 11.59 -1.29
N PHE A 157 -6.22 12.18 -2.46
CA PHE A 157 -7.10 13.13 -3.12
C PHE A 157 -8.42 12.48 -3.56
N GLU A 158 -8.38 11.27 -4.11
CA GLU A 158 -9.58 10.47 -4.39
C GLU A 158 -10.44 10.25 -3.14
N SER A 159 -9.80 9.92 -2.01
CA SER A 159 -10.51 9.77 -0.72
C SER A 159 -11.12 11.07 -0.22
N PHE A 160 -10.45 12.20 -0.46
CA PHE A 160 -10.93 13.53 -0.08
C PHE A 160 -12.17 13.95 -0.89
N ILE A 161 -12.16 13.76 -2.21
CA ILE A 161 -13.33 14.07 -3.05
C ILE A 161 -14.53 13.22 -2.65
N GLU A 162 -14.31 11.94 -2.32
CA GLU A 162 -15.39 11.04 -1.91
C GLU A 162 -15.99 11.43 -0.55
N MET A 163 -15.18 12.00 0.34
CA MET A 163 -15.64 12.63 1.58
C MET A 163 -16.45 13.90 1.32
N VAL A 164 -15.99 14.80 0.43
CA VAL A 164 -16.77 16.00 0.06
C VAL A 164 -18.11 15.60 -0.53
N ARG A 165 -18.14 14.55 -1.36
CA ARG A 165 -19.37 13.96 -1.93
C ARG A 165 -20.33 13.46 -0.85
N SER A 166 -19.86 12.88 0.26
CA SER A 166 -20.77 12.42 1.33
C SER A 166 -21.46 13.54 2.09
N HIS A 167 -20.93 14.76 2.05
CA HIS A 167 -21.54 15.90 2.73
C HIS A 167 -22.54 16.66 1.85
N GLU A 168 -22.88 16.13 0.66
CA GLU A 168 -23.81 16.69 -0.33
C GLU A 168 -23.53 18.15 -0.75
N VAL A 169 -22.34 18.69 -0.43
CA VAL A 169 -21.99 20.10 -0.67
C VAL A 169 -21.83 20.40 -2.17
N ALA A 170 -21.64 19.39 -3.03
CA ALA A 170 -21.54 19.57 -4.48
C ALA A 170 -21.96 18.32 -5.28
N PRO A 171 -22.71 18.46 -6.39
CA PRO A 171 -22.98 17.36 -7.32
C PRO A 171 -21.72 17.02 -8.10
N VAL A 172 -21.00 15.98 -7.68
CA VAL A 172 -19.81 15.50 -8.39
C VAL A 172 -20.26 14.58 -9.55
N PRO A 173 -19.81 14.82 -10.80
CA PRO A 173 -20.18 13.98 -11.94
C PRO A 173 -19.69 12.54 -11.77
N SER A 174 -20.41 11.58 -12.36
CA SER A 174 -20.15 10.13 -12.21
C SER A 174 -18.72 9.72 -12.61
N ASN A 175 -18.13 10.40 -13.60
CA ASN A 175 -16.80 10.12 -14.16
C ASN A 175 -15.67 10.97 -13.57
N TRP A 176 -15.83 11.54 -12.37
CA TRP A 176 -14.84 12.43 -11.76
C TRP A 176 -13.44 11.81 -11.63
N GLY A 177 -13.34 10.50 -11.35
CA GLY A 177 -12.06 9.80 -11.22
C GLY A 177 -11.26 9.79 -12.53
N LEU A 178 -11.95 9.73 -13.68
CA LEU A 178 -11.33 9.84 -15.00
C LEU A 178 -10.80 11.26 -15.23
N CYS A 179 -11.61 12.28 -14.94
CA CYS A 179 -11.20 13.68 -15.07
C CYS A 179 -9.97 13.99 -14.20
N LEU A 180 -9.96 13.50 -12.96
CA LEU A 180 -8.81 13.62 -12.07
C LEU A 180 -7.59 12.89 -12.63
N GLY A 181 -7.76 11.66 -13.12
CA GLY A 181 -6.67 10.90 -13.74
C GLY A 181 -6.05 11.62 -14.94
N ILE A 182 -6.89 12.19 -15.82
CA ILE A 182 -6.44 12.99 -16.97
C ILE A 182 -5.71 14.25 -16.51
N PHE A 183 -6.26 14.98 -15.53
CA PHE A 183 -5.64 16.18 -14.99
C PHE A 183 -4.27 15.89 -14.36
N CYS A 184 -4.19 14.88 -13.49
CA CYS A 184 -2.95 14.44 -12.87
C CYS A 184 -1.92 13.97 -13.90
N THR A 185 -2.34 13.22 -14.92
CA THR A 185 -1.42 12.74 -15.96
C THR A 185 -0.88 13.89 -16.80
N ASN A 186 -1.73 14.85 -17.20
CA ASN A 186 -1.30 16.05 -17.93
C ASN A 186 -0.36 16.92 -17.09
N PHE A 187 -0.67 17.10 -15.80
CA PHE A 187 0.19 17.83 -14.88
C PHE A 187 1.56 17.15 -14.73
N LEU A 188 1.60 15.83 -14.59
CA LEU A 188 2.85 15.08 -14.52
C LEU A 188 3.66 15.22 -15.81
N SER A 189 3.01 15.13 -16.98
CA SER A 189 3.66 15.38 -18.27
C SER A 189 4.24 16.78 -18.36
N TYR A 190 3.49 17.82 -17.97
CA TYR A 190 4.00 19.19 -17.89
C TYR A 190 5.24 19.30 -17.00
N MET A 191 5.21 18.70 -15.81
CA MET A 191 6.34 18.70 -14.89
C MET A 191 7.57 17.98 -15.47
N ILE A 192 7.39 16.90 -16.24
CA ILE A 192 8.50 16.20 -16.91
C ILE A 192 9.17 17.09 -17.97
N PHE A 193 8.39 17.86 -18.74
CA PHE A 193 8.94 18.69 -19.82
C PHE A 193 9.59 19.97 -19.33
N PHE A 194 8.94 20.68 -18.39
CA PHE A 194 9.37 22.02 -17.96
C PHE A 194 10.17 22.02 -16.65
N HIS A 195 9.98 21.02 -15.79
CA HIS A 195 10.63 20.92 -14.47
C HIS A 195 11.22 19.52 -14.23
N GLY A 196 11.94 19.00 -15.23
CA GLY A 196 12.54 17.66 -15.19
C GLY A 196 13.48 17.43 -13.99
N GLU A 197 13.98 18.50 -13.36
CA GLU A 197 14.83 18.45 -12.15
C GLU A 197 14.09 17.91 -10.92
N LEU A 198 12.77 18.15 -10.83
CA LEU A 198 11.95 17.65 -9.73
C LEU A 198 11.63 16.17 -9.91
N VAL A 199 11.67 15.69 -11.15
CA VAL A 199 11.26 14.36 -11.55
C VAL A 199 12.39 13.35 -11.36
N PRO A 200 12.11 12.15 -10.84
CA PRO A 200 13.09 11.09 -10.73
C PRO A 200 13.74 10.74 -12.07
N LYS A 201 15.07 10.55 -12.06
CA LYS A 201 15.88 10.38 -13.27
C LYS A 201 15.43 9.23 -14.15
N GLY A 202 14.97 8.14 -13.53
CA GLY A 202 14.41 6.99 -14.23
C GLY A 202 13.14 7.32 -15.02
N LEU A 203 12.23 8.09 -14.43
CA LEU A 203 10.98 8.49 -15.07
C LEU A 203 11.24 9.51 -16.19
N TYR A 204 12.13 10.47 -15.95
CA TYR A 204 12.56 11.42 -16.97
C TYR A 204 13.14 10.72 -18.20
N ARG A 205 14.05 9.75 -18.00
CA ARG A 205 14.66 8.97 -19.09
C ARG A 205 13.64 8.16 -19.87
N MET A 206 12.64 7.57 -19.21
CA MET A 206 11.56 6.85 -19.89
C MET A 206 10.67 7.80 -20.69
N GLY A 207 10.33 8.96 -20.12
CA GLY A 207 9.51 9.98 -20.79
C GLY A 207 10.19 10.50 -22.06
N THR A 208 11.45 10.90 -21.98
CA THR A 208 12.18 11.43 -23.15
C THR A 208 12.46 10.37 -24.21
N THR A 209 12.75 9.13 -23.81
CA THR A 209 12.92 7.99 -24.75
C THR A 209 11.61 7.64 -25.45
N GLY A 210 10.48 7.68 -24.73
CA GLY A 210 9.15 7.40 -25.30
C GLY A 210 8.69 8.44 -26.33
N VAL A 211 9.15 9.69 -26.18
CA VAL A 211 8.86 10.80 -27.12
C VAL A 211 9.85 10.82 -28.30
N GLY A 212 10.87 9.95 -28.29
CA GLY A 212 11.79 9.78 -29.41
C GLY A 212 13.00 10.72 -29.42
N PHE A 213 13.27 11.44 -28.32
CA PHE A 213 14.47 12.28 -28.22
C PHE A 213 15.73 11.40 -28.33
N LYS A 214 16.53 11.62 -29.38
CA LYS A 214 17.76 10.87 -29.62
C LYS A 214 18.89 11.38 -28.72
N GLY A 215 19.90 10.52 -28.50
CA GLY A 215 20.96 10.73 -27.49
C GLY A 215 21.73 12.05 -27.58
N ASN A 216 21.77 12.72 -28.74
CA ASN A 216 22.38 14.04 -28.88
C ASN A 216 21.47 15.18 -28.38
N GLU A 217 20.16 15.08 -28.59
CA GLU A 217 19.18 16.05 -28.07
C GLU A 217 19.02 15.92 -26.56
N MET A 218 19.10 14.70 -26.03
CA MET A 218 19.17 14.46 -24.58
C MET A 218 20.39 15.11 -23.93
N LYS A 219 21.56 15.04 -24.58
CA LYS A 219 22.77 15.75 -24.11
C LYS A 219 22.62 17.26 -24.23
N LEU A 220 21.99 17.75 -25.30
CA LEU A 220 21.73 19.18 -25.46
C LEU A 220 20.79 19.70 -24.37
N ILE A 221 19.73 18.96 -24.06
CA ILE A 221 18.82 19.28 -22.95
C ILE A 221 19.58 19.20 -21.61
N GLU A 222 20.37 18.15 -21.36
CA GLU A 222 21.15 18.04 -20.11
C GLU A 222 22.20 19.17 -19.95
N VAL A 223 22.82 19.63 -21.05
CA VAL A 223 23.76 20.76 -21.07
C VAL A 223 23.05 22.10 -20.89
N VAL A 224 21.92 22.32 -21.56
CA VAL A 224 21.08 23.52 -21.38
C VAL A 224 20.56 23.60 -19.95
N TYR A 225 20.12 22.48 -19.37
CA TYR A 225 19.65 22.42 -17.98
C TYR A 225 20.79 22.68 -16.98
N ARG A 226 21.98 22.06 -17.14
CA ARG A 226 23.15 22.40 -16.30
C ARG A 226 23.60 23.86 -16.45
N GLY A 227 23.36 24.49 -17.60
CA GLY A 227 23.64 25.91 -17.83
C GLY A 227 22.65 26.86 -17.14
N ILE A 228 21.41 26.41 -16.86
CA ILE A 228 20.39 27.22 -16.18
C ILE A 228 20.53 27.13 -14.65
N GLY A 229 20.93 25.97 -14.12
CA GLY A 229 21.20 25.79 -12.68
C GLY A 229 22.49 26.47 -12.17
N ASN A 230 23.21 27.16 -13.05
CA ASN A 230 24.48 27.84 -12.77
C ASN A 230 24.39 29.36 -13.05
N LYS A 231 23.20 29.95 -12.85
CA LYS A 231 23.10 31.40 -12.64
C LYS A 231 23.31 31.70 -11.15
N PRO A 232 24.17 32.68 -10.83
CA PRO A 232 24.58 32.99 -9.46
C PRO A 232 23.40 33.39 -8.56
#